data_AF-A0A068UC09-F1
#
_entry.id   AF-A0A068UC09-F1
#
_cell.length_a   1.000
_cell.length_b   1.000
_cell.length_c   1.000
_cell.angle_alpha   90.00
_cell.angle_beta   90.00
_cell.angle_gamma   90.00
#
_symmetry.space_group_name_H-M   'P 1'
#
loop_
_entity.id
_entity.type
_entity.pdbx_description
1 polymer ?
#
loop_
_entity_poly.entity_id
_entity_poly.type
_entity_poly.pdbx_seq_one_letter_code
_entity_poly.pdbx_strand_id
1 'polypeptide(L)'
;MQLWDVKENLPASSKRHTNEKNFVGFTVNNEFIACGSKTNEVLVYHKAIARPVTWHKFGSPKMDDADEDAGSYFISAVCWKSDTPTMLAANS
;
A
#
# COMPACT_ATOMS: atom_id res chain seq x y z
N MET A 1 6.77 -4.36 -5.65
CA MET A 1 6.35 -5.58 -4.94
C MET A 1 6.44 -6.77 -5.89
N GLN A 2 6.87 -7.94 -5.40
CA GLN A 2 6.91 -9.20 -6.16
C GLN A 2 6.16 -10.28 -5.38
N LEU A 3 5.32 -11.06 -6.08
CA LEU A 3 4.66 -12.26 -5.55
C LEU A 3 5.37 -13.50 -6.10
N TRP A 4 5.51 -14.52 -5.25
CA TRP A 4 6.20 -15.77 -5.55
C TRP A 4 5.32 -16.96 -5.20
N ASP A 5 5.34 -17.99 -6.04
CA ASP A 5 4.87 -19.33 -5.68
C ASP A 5 6.02 -20.09 -5.02
N VAL A 6 5.89 -20.36 -3.73
CA VAL A 6 6.92 -21.04 -2.93
C VAL A 6 6.92 -22.55 -3.17
N LYS A 7 5.80 -23.13 -3.63
CA LYS A 7 5.71 -24.57 -3.91
C LYS A 7 6.49 -24.91 -5.18
N GLU A 8 6.27 -24.12 -6.23
CA GLU A 8 6.91 -24.31 -7.53
C GLU A 8 8.22 -23.53 -7.67
N ASN A 9 8.56 -22.68 -6.70
CA ASN A 9 9.71 -21.78 -6.71
C ASN A 9 9.74 -20.84 -7.95
N LEU A 10 8.57 -20.31 -8.31
CA LEU A 10 8.37 -19.48 -9.50
C LEU A 10 7.90 -18.06 -9.16
N PRO A 11 8.29 -17.04 -9.94
CA PRO A 11 7.71 -15.70 -9.82
C PRO A 11 6.26 -15.69 -10.33
N ALA A 12 5.32 -15.23 -9.51
CA ALA A 12 3.89 -15.22 -9.83
C ALA A 12 3.41 -13.90 -10.44
N SER A 13 3.80 -12.75 -9.87
CA SER A 13 3.50 -11.43 -10.45
C SER A 13 4.39 -10.31 -9.90
N SER A 14 4.65 -9.30 -10.72
CA SER A 14 5.27 -8.05 -10.27
C SER A 14 4.24 -6.93 -10.24
N LYS A 15 4.25 -6.14 -9.17
CA LYS A 15 3.36 -5.00 -8.95
C LYS A 15 4.19 -3.74 -8.75
N ARG A 16 3.89 -2.71 -9.54
CA ARG A 16 4.56 -1.41 -9.45
C ARG A 16 4.05 -0.66 -8.22
N HIS A 17 4.96 -0.30 -7.34
CA HIS A 17 4.71 0.57 -6.19
C HIS A 17 5.92 1.50 -6.06
N THR A 18 5.71 2.76 -5.68
CA THR A 18 6.78 3.74 -5.54
C THR A 18 7.27 3.73 -4.10
N ASN A 19 8.32 2.95 -3.83
CA ASN A 19 9.00 2.93 -2.54
C ASN A 19 10.52 2.84 -2.74
N GLU A 20 11.23 3.89 -2.35
CA GLU A 20 12.68 4.00 -2.61
C GLU A 20 13.51 4.34 -1.36
N LYS A 21 12.90 4.50 -0.17
CA LYS A 21 13.63 5.05 1.01
C LYS A 21 13.08 4.64 2.38
N ASN A 22 11.77 4.50 2.55
CA ASN A 22 11.13 4.30 3.86
C ASN A 22 10.44 2.93 3.93
N PHE A 23 10.33 2.34 5.13
CA PHE A 23 9.42 1.20 5.34
C PHE A 23 7.97 1.72 5.37
N VAL A 24 7.18 1.36 4.35
CA VAL A 24 5.82 1.92 4.15
C VAL A 24 4.68 0.99 4.59
N GLY A 25 5.01 -0.08 5.30
CA GLY A 25 4.04 -1.10 5.66
C GLY A 25 3.60 -1.98 4.48
N PHE A 26 3.37 -3.25 4.78
CA PHE A 26 2.95 -4.26 3.82
C PHE A 26 2.07 -5.30 4.53
N THR A 27 0.92 -5.63 3.96
CA THR A 27 0.01 -6.63 4.53
C THR A 27 -0.76 -7.36 3.43
N VAL A 28 -1.06 -8.64 3.66
CA VAL A 28 -1.76 -9.51 2.71
C VAL A 28 -2.89 -10.24 3.43
N ASN A 29 -3.97 -10.52 2.72
CA ASN A 29 -4.97 -11.52 3.09
C ASN A 29 -5.12 -12.55 1.96
N ASN A 30 -6.15 -13.40 1.97
CA ASN A 30 -6.30 -14.45 0.97
C ASN A 30 -6.36 -13.99 -0.49
N GLU A 31 -6.84 -12.76 -0.76
CA GLU A 31 -7.07 -12.26 -2.13
C GLU A 31 -6.36 -10.94 -2.43
N PHE A 32 -6.12 -10.14 -1.40
CA PHE A 32 -5.67 -8.76 -1.52
C PHE A 32 -4.30 -8.55 -0.88
N ILE A 33 -3.58 -7.62 -1.47
CA ILE A 33 -2.30 -7.12 -1.00
C ILE A 33 -2.44 -5.62 -0.83
N ALA A 34 -2.08 -5.10 0.35
CA ALA A 34 -2.01 -3.68 0.61
C ALA A 34 -0.59 -3.25 0.92
N CYS A 35 -0.21 -2.08 0.40
CA CYS A 35 1.07 -1.45 0.71
C CYS A 35 0.87 0.06 0.85
N GLY A 36 1.63 0.66 1.76
CA GLY A 36 1.74 2.11 1.80
C GLY A 36 2.64 2.69 0.71
N SER A 37 2.64 4.01 0.62
CA SER A 37 3.44 4.80 -0.32
C SER A 37 4.01 6.03 0.38
N LYS A 38 5.08 6.58 -0.21
CA LYS A 38 5.65 7.88 0.16
C LYS A 38 4.79 9.07 -0.24
N THR A 39 3.79 8.85 -1.08
CA THR A 39 2.80 9.86 -1.49
C THR A 39 1.67 10.00 -0.47
N ASN A 40 1.87 9.50 0.75
CA ASN A 40 0.86 9.40 1.80
C ASN A 40 -0.39 8.61 1.36
N GLU A 41 -0.20 7.60 0.52
CA GLU A 41 -1.26 6.78 -0.07
C GLU A 41 -1.15 5.31 0.33
N VAL A 42 -2.28 4.68 0.63
CA VAL A 42 -2.39 3.22 0.73
C VAL A 42 -2.94 2.68 -0.58
N LEU A 43 -2.24 1.73 -1.19
CA LEU A 43 -2.67 1.07 -2.42
C LEU A 43 -3.07 -0.37 -2.15
N VAL A 44 -4.21 -0.80 -2.71
CA VAL A 44 -4.73 -2.16 -2.59
C VAL A 44 -4.73 -2.83 -3.96
N TYR A 45 -4.23 -4.06 -4.01
CA TYR A 45 -4.12 -4.87 -5.21
C TYR A 45 -4.82 -6.20 -4.98
N HIS A 46 -5.52 -6.70 -5.99
CA HIS A 46 -5.90 -8.11 -6.03
C HIS A 46 -4.70 -8.94 -6.48
N LYS A 47 -4.49 -10.14 -5.91
CA LYS A 47 -3.32 -10.98 -6.18
C LYS A 47 -3.11 -11.27 -7.68
N ALA A 48 -4.21 -11.44 -8.42
CA ALA A 48 -4.22 -11.75 -9.85
C ALA A 48 -4.18 -10.52 -10.78
N ILE A 49 -4.22 -9.30 -10.24
CA ILE A 49 -4.29 -8.06 -11.04
C ILE A 49 -3.00 -7.25 -10.83
N ALA A 50 -2.37 -6.81 -11.92
CA ALA A 50 -1.11 -6.06 -11.86
C ALA A 50 -1.28 -4.57 -11.48
N ARG A 51 -2.48 -4.03 -11.68
CA ARG A 51 -2.86 -2.64 -11.36
C ARG A 51 -3.54 -2.56 -9.98
N PRO A 52 -3.44 -1.42 -9.27
CA PRO A 52 -4.18 -1.24 -8.03
C PRO A 52 -5.69 -1.28 -8.30
N VAL A 53 -6.42 -1.95 -7.41
CA VAL A 53 -7.89 -2.03 -7.43
C VAL A 53 -8.47 -0.73 -6.87
N THR A 54 -7.84 -0.19 -5.83
CA THR A 54 -8.20 1.09 -5.21
C THR A 54 -7.01 1.66 -4.44
N TRP A 55 -7.07 2.95 -4.11
CA TRP A 55 -6.12 3.63 -3.25
C TRP A 55 -6.82 4.67 -2.37
N HIS A 56 -6.19 5.01 -1.25
CA HIS A 56 -6.65 6.05 -0.35
C HIS A 56 -5.50 6.99 0.00
N LYS A 57 -5.68 8.29 -0.22
CA LYS A 57 -4.73 9.34 0.15
C LYS A 57 -5.10 9.91 1.51
N PHE A 58 -4.15 9.88 2.44
CA PHE A 58 -4.28 10.52 3.74
C PHE A 58 -4.13 12.04 3.61
N GLY A 59 -4.87 12.78 4.44
CA GLY A 59 -4.91 14.25 4.40
C GLY A 59 -6.22 14.80 3.82
N SER A 60 -6.50 16.08 4.07
CA SER A 60 -7.70 16.75 3.59
C SER A 60 -7.40 17.60 2.34
N PRO A 61 -8.31 17.70 1.37
CA PRO A 61 -8.13 18.56 0.20
C PRO A 61 -8.15 20.07 0.54
N LYS A 62 -8.40 20.45 1.80
CA LYS A 62 -8.38 21.85 2.27
C LYS A 62 -7.04 22.28 2.87
N MET A 63 -6.06 21.37 2.94
CA MET A 63 -4.72 21.68 3.48
C MET A 63 -3.68 22.03 2.41
N ASP A 64 -4.08 22.15 1.15
CA ASP A 64 -3.17 22.45 0.03
C ASP A 64 -2.57 23.88 0.07
N ASP A 65 -3.05 24.77 0.95
CA ASP A 65 -2.59 26.17 1.02
C ASP A 65 -1.81 26.55 2.31
N ALA A 66 -1.56 25.62 3.25
CA ALA A 66 -0.94 26.00 4.54
C ALA A 66 0.17 25.09 5.11
N ASP A 67 0.47 23.93 4.55
CA ASP A 67 1.59 23.10 5.04
C ASP A 67 2.44 22.57 3.89
N GLU A 68 3.71 22.98 3.87
CA GLU A 68 4.79 22.51 2.98
C GLU A 68 5.13 21.00 3.13
N ASP A 69 4.28 20.19 3.79
CA ASP A 69 4.65 18.86 4.30
C ASP A 69 3.91 17.68 3.64
N ALA A 70 3.10 17.90 2.59
CA ALA A 70 2.49 16.78 1.83
C ALA A 70 3.54 15.82 1.21
N GLY A 71 4.80 16.26 1.08
CA GLY A 71 5.93 15.45 0.65
C GLY A 71 6.75 14.80 1.78
N SER A 72 6.49 15.13 3.05
CA SER A 72 7.17 14.52 4.20
C SER A 72 6.41 13.32 4.77
N TYR A 73 5.08 13.35 4.70
CA TYR A 73 4.25 12.25 5.20
C TYR A 73 4.28 11.02 4.30
N PHE A 74 4.43 9.86 4.93
CA PHE A 74 4.34 8.57 4.26
C PHE A 74 3.53 7.60 5.11
N ILE A 75 2.84 6.67 4.44
CA ILE A 75 2.24 5.55 5.16
C ILE A 75 3.35 4.74 5.79
N SER A 76 3.29 4.50 7.10
CA SER A 76 4.34 3.80 7.86
C SER A 76 3.92 2.38 8.24
N ALA A 77 2.63 2.12 8.39
CA ALA A 77 2.09 0.81 8.75
C ALA A 77 0.71 0.54 8.14
N VAL A 78 0.46 -0.72 7.77
CA VAL A 78 -0.84 -1.22 7.29
C VAL A 78 -1.09 -2.64 7.82
N CYS A 79 -2.35 -2.99 8.15
CA CYS A 79 -2.72 -4.33 8.63
C CYS A 79 -4.16 -4.70 8.31
N TRP A 80 -4.37 -5.79 7.56
CA TRP A 80 -5.71 -6.34 7.31
C TRP A 80 -6.30 -6.97 8.58
N LYS A 81 -7.61 -6.79 8.77
CA LYS A 81 -8.38 -7.58 9.74
C LYS A 81 -8.76 -8.92 9.12
N SER A 82 -7.84 -9.88 9.18
CA SER A 82 -8.00 -11.22 8.59
C SER A 82 -8.45 -11.12 7.12
N ASP A 83 -9.40 -11.95 6.69
CA ASP A 83 -9.97 -11.93 5.34
C ASP A 83 -11.17 -10.98 5.17
N THR A 84 -11.40 -10.08 6.13
CA THR A 84 -12.46 -9.06 6.00
C THR A 84 -11.98 -7.89 5.14
N PRO A 85 -12.89 -7.11 4.51
CA PRO A 85 -12.50 -5.92 3.73
C PRO A 85 -12.06 -4.74 4.62
N THR A 86 -11.77 -4.96 5.89
CA THR A 86 -11.37 -3.93 6.85
C THR A 86 -9.85 -3.95 7.07
N MET A 87 -9.23 -2.77 7.06
CA MET A 87 -7.80 -2.59 7.26
C MET A 87 -7.53 -1.40 8.19
N LEU A 88 -6.47 -1.50 8.98
CA LEU A 88 -5.88 -0.39 9.71
C LEU A 88 -4.69 0.16 8.92
N ALA A 89 -4.55 1.48 8.87
CA ALA A 89 -3.43 2.16 8.23
C ALA A 89 -3.01 3.38 9.07
N ALA A 90 -1.71 3.63 9.13
CA ALA A 90 -1.13 4.77 9.84
C ALA A 90 -0.06 5.44 8.97
N ASN A 91 0.04 6.76 9.07
CA ASN A 91 1.07 7.57 8.44
C ASN A 91 1.95 8.26 9.49
N SER A 92 3.16 8.64 9.08
CA SER A 92 4.15 9.38 9.88
C SER A 92 4.78 10.48 9.06
#